data_AF-A0A512JDA5-F1
#
_entry.id   AF-A0A512JDA5-F1
#
_cell.length_a   1.000
_cell.length_b   1.000
_cell.length_c   1.000
_cell.angle_alpha   90.00
_cell.angle_beta   90.00
_cell.angle_gamma   90.00
#
_symmetry.space_group_name_H-M   'P 1'
#
loop_
_entity.id
_entity.type
_entity.pdbx_description
1 polymer ?
#
loop_
_entity_poly.entity_id
_entity_poly.type
_entity_poly.pdbx_seq_one_letter_code
_entity_poly.pdbx_strand_id
1 'polypeptide(L)'
;MTQREQAEQVHDLFRLADRLRVPGHRNNVETFLGDLGELRVGLRRLYRDMTGAEPARERTSKRPSIAAFPAGPIAGTRAVVQHRGRPRRLAASA
;
A
#
# COMPACT_ATOMS: atom_id res chain seq x y z
N MET A 1 -0.12 27.69 11.15
CA MET A 1 0.93 27.22 10.24
C MET A 1 1.19 28.30 9.21
N THR A 2 2.44 28.70 9.04
CA THR A 2 2.82 29.76 8.07
C THR A 2 3.14 29.17 6.69
N GLN A 3 3.11 29.98 5.63
CA GLN A 3 3.51 29.52 4.28
C GLN A 3 4.95 29.02 4.22
N ARG A 4 5.83 29.61 5.04
CA ARG A 4 7.24 29.18 5.16
C ARG A 4 7.35 27.78 5.75
N GLU A 5 6.64 27.52 6.85
CA GLU A 5 6.58 26.19 7.47
C GLU A 5 6.04 25.13 6.51
N GLN A 6 5.05 25.49 5.68
CA GLN A 6 4.51 24.59 4.66
C GLN A 6 5.56 24.25 3.60
N ALA A 7 6.29 25.25 3.10
CA ALA A 7 7.34 25.04 2.12
C ALA A 7 8.49 24.17 2.66
N GLU A 8 8.89 24.39 3.91
CA GLU A 8 9.91 23.57 4.59
C GLU A 8 9.44 22.12 4.74
N GLN A 9 8.20 21.88 5.20
CA GLN A 9 7.65 20.53 5.29
C GLN A 9 7.54 19.82 3.93
N VAL A 10 7.10 20.52 2.89
CA VAL A 10 7.04 19.96 1.54
C VAL A 10 8.44 19.58 1.04
N HIS A 11 9.44 20.43 1.30
CA HIS A 11 10.82 20.16 0.91
C HIS A 11 11.39 18.92 1.60
N ASP A 12 11.13 18.75 2.90
CA ASP A 12 11.56 17.57 3.65
C ASP A 12 10.88 16.28 3.15
N LEU A 13 9.60 16.34 2.80
CA LEU A 13 8.89 15.20 2.19
C LEU A 13 9.48 14.83 0.82
N PHE A 14 9.88 15.81 0.00
CA PHE A 14 10.57 15.51 -1.27
C PHE A 14 11.93 14.85 -1.05
N ARG A 15 12.71 15.30 -0.06
CA ARG A 15 13.98 14.65 0.29
C ARG A 15 13.79 13.20 0.72
N LEU A 16 12.74 12.90 1.49
CA LEU A 16 12.41 11.52 1.86
C LEU A 16 12.00 10.70 0.63
N ALA A 17 11.18 11.26 -0.26
CA ALA A 17 10.76 10.59 -1.49
C ALA A 17 11.95 10.28 -2.42
N ASP A 18 12.92 11.18 -2.54
CA ASP A 18 14.11 10.97 -3.37
C ASP A 18 14.98 9.82 -2.84
N ARG A 19 15.05 9.62 -1.51
CA ARG A 19 15.74 8.46 -0.93
C ARG A 19 15.10 7.14 -1.33
N LEU A 20 13.78 7.09 -1.48
CA LEU A 20 13.06 5.91 -1.96
C LEU A 20 13.36 5.59 -3.45
N ARG A 21 13.75 6.59 -4.26
CA ARG A 21 14.06 6.39 -5.70
C ARG A 21 15.43 5.76 -5.94
N VAL A 22 16.32 5.78 -4.95
CA VAL A 22 17.67 5.21 -5.08
C VAL A 22 17.72 3.87 -4.36
N PRO A 23 17.48 2.73 -5.04
CA PRO A 23 17.73 1.42 -4.48
C PRO A 23 19.25 1.25 -4.30
N GLY A 24 19.76 1.69 -3.15
CA GLY A 24 21.13 1.41 -2.74
C GLY A 24 21.25 0.00 -2.18
N HIS A 25 22.44 -0.59 -2.32
CA HIS A 25 22.84 -1.90 -1.75
C HIS A 25 22.64 -2.05 -0.22
N ARG A 26 22.28 -0.98 0.50
CA ARG A 26 22.04 -0.97 1.95
C ARG A 26 20.56 -0.81 2.33
N ASN A 27 19.68 -0.55 1.38
CA ASN A 27 18.25 -0.39 1.63
C ASN A 27 17.59 -1.76 1.53
N ASN A 28 17.31 -2.37 2.68
CA ASN A 28 16.51 -3.58 2.72
C ASN A 28 15.01 -3.22 2.57
N VAL A 29 14.19 -4.24 2.29
CA VAL A 29 12.74 -4.05 2.09
C VAL A 29 12.07 -3.46 3.34
N GLU A 30 12.55 -3.78 4.54
CA GLU A 30 12.00 -3.28 5.80
C GLU A 30 12.22 -1.76 5.96
N THR A 31 13.44 -1.28 5.71
CA THR A 31 13.79 0.15 5.72
C THR A 31 12.98 0.89 4.66
N PHE A 32 12.83 0.33 3.47
CA PHE A 32 12.01 0.92 2.41
C PHE A 32 10.53 1.07 2.84
N LEU A 33 9.96 0.03 3.46
CA LEU A 33 8.58 0.08 3.96
C LEU A 33 8.41 1.06 5.13
N GLY A 34 9.43 1.17 5.99
CA GLY A 34 9.48 2.16 7.06
C GLY A 34 9.45 3.59 6.52
N ASP A 35 10.40 3.93 5.65
CA ASP A 35 10.53 5.24 5.01
C ASP A 35 9.27 5.61 4.21
N LEU A 36 8.66 4.64 3.52
CA LEU A 36 7.38 4.82 2.82
C LEU A 36 6.23 5.13 3.79
N GLY A 37 6.22 4.46 4.96
CA GLY A 37 5.26 4.71 6.02
C GLY A 37 5.38 6.13 6.57
N GLU A 38 6.59 6.57 6.86
CA GLU A 38 6.89 7.93 7.33
C GLU A 38 6.43 8.98 6.32
N LEU A 39 6.75 8.79 5.03
CA LEU A 39 6.32 9.68 3.96
C LEU A 39 4.79 9.80 3.89
N ARG A 40 4.07 8.68 3.99
CA ARG A 40 2.60 8.67 3.99
C ARG A 40 2.00 9.41 5.18
N VAL A 41 2.55 9.22 6.38
CA VAL A 41 2.10 9.90 7.59
C VAL A 41 2.34 11.40 7.48
N GLY A 42 3.52 11.81 7.02
CA GLY A 42 3.87 13.21 6.82
C GLY A 42 2.96 13.91 5.80
N LEU A 43 2.69 13.27 4.66
CA LEU A 43 1.76 13.79 3.64
C LEU A 43 0.33 13.94 4.18
N ARG A 44 -0.18 12.97 4.95
CA ARG A 44 -1.52 13.09 5.55
C ARG A 44 -1.61 14.22 6.56
N ARG A 45 -0.57 14.37 7.39
CA ARG A 45 -0.49 15.47 8.35
C ARG A 45 -0.47 16.81 7.64
N LEU A 46 0.37 16.98 6.63
CA LEU A 46 0.43 18.22 5.83
C LEU A 46 -0.92 18.53 5.18
N TYR A 47 -1.55 17.54 4.55
CA TYR A 47 -2.86 17.71 3.93
C TYR A 47 -3.92 18.17 4.95
N ARG A 48 -3.95 17.54 6.12
CA ARG A 48 -4.87 17.90 7.21
C ARG A 48 -4.57 19.30 7.75
N ASP A 49 -3.31 19.65 7.92
CA ASP A 49 -2.89 20.95 8.45
C ASP A 49 -3.22 22.08 7.44
N MET A 50 -3.24 21.79 6.13
CA MET A 50 -3.64 22.72 5.07
C MET A 50 -5.14 22.85 4.86
N THR A 51 -5.88 21.73 4.90
CA THR A 51 -7.29 21.68 4.46
C THR A 51 -8.28 21.54 5.62
N GLY A 52 -7.80 21.22 6.82
CA GLY A 52 -8.63 20.87 7.98
C GLY A 52 -9.37 19.53 7.82
N ALA A 53 -9.21 18.84 6.69
CA ALA A 53 -9.90 17.60 6.39
C ALA A 53 -8.94 16.41 6.42
N GLU A 54 -9.46 15.25 6.83
CA GLU A 54 -8.71 14.01 6.72
C GLU A 54 -8.73 13.53 5.25
N PRO A 55 -7.58 13.19 4.65
CA PRO A 55 -7.57 12.70 3.27
C PRO A 55 -8.31 11.36 3.18
N ALA A 56 -9.03 11.16 2.07
CA ALA A 56 -9.76 9.92 1.85
C ALA A 56 -8.82 8.72 2.01
N ARG A 57 -9.21 7.76 2.86
CA ARG A 57 -8.43 6.54 3.04
C ARG A 57 -8.29 5.85 1.70
N GLU A 58 -7.04 5.60 1.31
CA GLU A 58 -6.72 4.81 0.13
C GLU A 58 -7.50 3.50 0.21
N ARG A 59 -8.34 3.24 -0.81
CA ARG A 59 -9.15 2.02 -0.84
C ARG A 59 -8.17 0.85 -0.75
N THR A 60 -8.31 0.04 0.28
CA THR A 60 -7.51 -1.18 0.44
C THR A 60 -7.48 -1.90 -0.90
N SER A 61 -6.29 -2.22 -1.41
CA SER A 61 -6.15 -2.95 -2.67
C SER A 61 -7.16 -4.08 -2.66
N LYS A 62 -8.04 -4.15 -3.67
CA LYS A 62 -9.06 -5.20 -3.75
C LYS A 62 -8.32 -6.52 -3.51
N ARG A 63 -8.64 -7.22 -2.41
CA ARG A 63 -8.01 -8.51 -2.12
C ARG A 63 -8.05 -9.32 -3.40
N PRO A 64 -6.94 -9.93 -3.83
CA PRO A 64 -6.96 -10.82 -4.98
C PRO A 64 -8.10 -11.82 -4.77
N SER A 65 -9.16 -11.68 -5.57
CA SER A 65 -10.30 -12.58 -5.49
C SER A 65 -9.91 -13.86 -6.20
N ILE A 66 -10.51 -14.98 -5.80
CA ILE A 66 -10.38 -16.26 -6.50
C ILE A 66 -10.68 -16.08 -8.01
N ALA A 67 -11.57 -15.14 -8.36
CA ALA A 67 -11.90 -14.80 -9.73
C ALA A 67 -10.73 -14.18 -10.54
N ALA A 68 -9.73 -13.57 -9.89
CA ALA A 68 -8.53 -13.06 -10.55
C ALA A 68 -7.56 -14.18 -10.98
N PHE A 69 -7.75 -15.40 -10.46
CA PHE A 69 -6.91 -16.56 -10.74
C PHE A 69 -7.81 -17.73 -11.15
N PRO A 70 -8.23 -17.83 -12.42
CA PRO A 70 -9.00 -18.97 -12.87
C PRO A 70 -8.23 -20.26 -12.58
N ALA A 71 -8.93 -21.27 -12.03
CA ALA A 71 -8.34 -22.58 -11.81
C ALA A 71 -7.94 -23.19 -13.16
N GLY A 72 -6.75 -23.78 -13.22
CA GLY A 72 -6.24 -24.35 -14.47
C GLY A 72 -4.74 -24.14 -14.68
N PRO A 73 -4.23 -24.61 -15.83
CA PRO A 73 -2.82 -24.47 -16.19
C PRO A 73 -2.48 -23.01 -16.48
N ILE A 74 -1.37 -22.53 -15.92
CA ILE A 74 -0.83 -21.20 -16.23
C ILE A 74 -0.05 -21.32 -17.54
N ALA A 75 -0.45 -20.55 -18.55
CA ALA A 75 0.17 -20.57 -19.88
C ALA A 75 1.71 -20.39 -19.78
N GLY A 76 2.45 -21.27 -20.46
CA GLY A 76 3.92 -21.25 -20.46
C GLY A 76 4.58 -21.90 -19.23
N THR A 77 3.82 -22.53 -18.34
CA THR A 77 4.38 -23.21 -17.15
C THR A 77 3.78 -24.60 -16.95
N ARG A 78 4.43 -25.45 -16.15
CA ARG A 78 3.87 -26.73 -15.66
C ARG A 78 2.99 -26.55 -14.41
N ALA A 79 2.78 -25.32 -13.94
CA ALA A 79 2.04 -25.03 -12.72
C ALA A 79 0.52 -24.97 -12.97
N VAL A 80 -0.25 -25.49 -12.01
CA VAL A 80 -1.72 -25.51 -12.04
C VAL A 80 -2.25 -24.79 -10.80
N VAL A 81 -3.11 -23.80 -11.01
CA VAL A 81 -3.82 -23.12 -9.92
C VAL A 81 -4.91 -24.05 -9.38
N GLN A 82 -4.78 -24.48 -8.13
CA GLN A 82 -5.82 -25.22 -7.40
C GLN A 82 -6.31 -24.40 -6.20
N HIS A 83 -7.58 -24.01 -6.19
CA HIS A 83 -8.20 -23.37 -5.04
C HIS A 83 -8.60 -24.42 -4.01
N ARG A 84 -7.92 -24.48 -2.87
CA ARG A 84 -8.35 -25.30 -1.73
C ARG A 84 -9.51 -24.61 -1.01
N GLY A 85 -10.74 -24.87 -1.46
CA GLY A 85 -11.93 -24.40 -0.78
C GLY A 85 -12.11 -25.08 0.59
N ARG A 86 -12.20 -24.30 1.67
CA ARG A 86 -12.72 -24.78 2.96
C ARG A 86 -14.25 -24.78 2.86
N PRO A 87 -14.95 -25.91 3.07
CA PRO A 87 -16.41 -25.90 3.05
C PRO A 87 -16.90 -25.04 4.23
N ARG A 88 -17.53 -23.91 3.91
CA ARG A 88 -18.41 -23.22 4.87
C ARG A 88 -19.61 -24.13 5.07
N ARG A 89 -19.69 -24.77 6.24
CA ARG A 89 -20.91 -25.48 6.67
C ARG A 89 -22.08 -24.52 6.49
N LEU A 90 -22.96 -24.84 5.55
CA LEU A 90 -24.31 -24.29 5.53
C LEU A 90 -24.92 -24.66 6.88
N ALA A 91 -25.32 -23.64 7.65
CA ALA A 91 -26.13 -23.87 8.84
C ALA A 91 -27.38 -24.63 8.40
N ALA A 92 -27.51 -25.86 8.87
CA ALA A 92 -28.74 -26.63 8.71
C ALA A 92 -29.82 -25.93 9.54
N SER A 93 -30.76 -25.29 8.85
CA SER A 93 -32.07 -24.96 9.37
C SER A 93 -33.05 -25.79 8.57
N ALA A 94 -33.59 -26.83 9.22
CA ALA A 94 -34.88 -27.48 8.97
C ALA A 94 -35.15 -28.39 10.16
#